data_AF-A0A2V4V3W1-F1
#
_entry.id   AF-A0A2V4V3W1-F1
#
_cell.length_a   1.000
_cell.length_b   1.000
_cell.length_c   1.000
_cell.angle_alpha   90.00
_cell.angle_beta   90.00
_cell.angle_gamma   90.00
#
_symmetry.space_group_name_H-M   'P 1'
#
loop_
_entity.id
_entity.type
_entity.pdbx_description
1 polymer ?
#
loop_
_entity_poly.entity_id
_entity_poly.type
_entity_poly.pdbx_seq_one_letter_code
_entity_poly.pdbx_strand_id
1 'polypeptide(L)'
;MVKRLMSTLIITTASVWALAGCGNNTETPDQTSEAAVTTAESSEVAENTVDWSLVASGEAPADITNYQYPFALDSQNVQDYADYFKVDNTTAQHNLTVSMASNEALSKALDQLSETYVSHELTDSKDMTLIIHTTPDIAASSYDYVFSDDFAKGLVLPIVIVPDGKKGDVKAHSEMAE
;
A
#
# COMPACT_ATOMS: atom_id res chain seq x y z
N MET A 1 -12.73 -10.75 46.32
CA MET A 1 -13.58 -9.53 46.38
C MET A 1 -12.79 -8.42 47.04
N VAL A 2 -12.41 -7.37 46.31
CA VAL A 2 -12.25 -6.00 46.82
C VAL A 2 -12.68 -5.07 45.70
N LYS A 3 -13.56 -4.13 46.04
CA LYS A 3 -14.32 -3.22 45.18
C LYS A 3 -13.96 -1.79 45.60
N ARG A 4 -13.51 -0.94 44.67
CA ARG A 4 -13.46 0.55 44.70
C ARG A 4 -13.36 0.99 43.22
N LEU A 5 -14.32 1.57 42.49
CA LEU A 5 -15.27 2.69 42.62
C LEU A 5 -14.65 4.11 42.56
N MET A 6 -15.04 4.82 41.49
CA MET A 6 -15.08 6.26 41.21
C MET A 6 -13.83 6.98 40.69
N SER A 7 -13.88 7.50 39.46
CA SER A 7 -14.42 8.86 39.21
C SER A 7 -14.57 9.17 37.72
N THR A 8 -15.72 9.75 37.38
CA THR A 8 -16.08 10.36 36.10
C THR A 8 -15.62 11.82 36.10
N LEU A 9 -15.12 12.35 34.98
CA LEU A 9 -15.23 13.78 34.64
C LEU A 9 -15.11 13.97 33.12
N ILE A 10 -16.16 14.58 32.59
CA ILE A 10 -16.38 15.07 31.21
C ILE A 10 -15.63 16.41 31.06
N ILE A 11 -15.20 16.79 29.85
CA ILE A 11 -15.36 18.14 29.27
C ILE A 11 -15.05 18.10 27.77
N THR A 12 -16.09 18.40 27.00
CA THR A 12 -16.10 18.74 25.57
C THR A 12 -15.63 20.18 25.37
N THR A 13 -14.75 20.43 24.40
CA THR A 13 -14.61 21.75 23.78
C THR A 13 -14.49 21.58 22.27
N ALA A 14 -15.58 21.87 21.56
CA ALA A 14 -15.60 22.12 20.14
C ALA A 14 -15.15 23.58 19.93
N SER A 15 -14.10 23.77 19.14
CA SER A 15 -13.71 25.10 18.66
C SER A 15 -14.17 25.25 17.21
N VAL A 16 -15.28 25.97 17.06
CA VAL A 16 -15.80 26.46 15.78
C VAL A 16 -14.93 27.63 15.35
N TRP A 17 -14.29 27.55 14.19
CA TRP A 17 -13.71 28.73 13.54
C TRP A 17 -14.79 29.48 12.78
N ALA A 18 -14.96 30.75 13.14
CA ALA A 18 -15.93 31.66 12.55
C ALA A 18 -15.47 32.15 11.17
N LEU A 19 -16.40 32.15 10.22
CA LEU A 19 -16.32 32.92 8.98
C LEU A 19 -16.39 34.42 9.30
N ALA A 20 -15.31 35.15 9.05
CA ALA A 20 -15.36 36.57 8.68
C ALA A 20 -15.22 36.62 7.14
N GLY A 21 -16.03 37.31 6.37
CA GLY A 21 -16.88 38.47 6.64
C GLY A 21 -16.67 39.41 5.46
N CYS A 22 -17.66 39.54 4.59
CA CYS A 22 -17.62 40.38 3.39
C CYS A 22 -17.40 41.85 3.75
N GLY A 23 -16.33 42.46 3.24
CA GLY A 23 -16.13 43.90 3.21
C GLY A 23 -16.04 44.36 1.76
N ASN A 24 -16.98 45.20 1.34
CA ASN A 24 -16.99 45.83 0.02
C ASN A 24 -16.59 47.31 0.20
N ASN A 25 -15.53 47.76 -0.50
CA ASN A 25 -15.47 49.01 -1.29
C ASN A 25 -14.02 49.39 -1.67
N THR A 26 -13.77 49.28 -2.98
CA THR A 26 -13.05 50.20 -3.90
C THR A 26 -11.67 50.75 -3.52
N GLU A 27 -10.63 50.31 -4.25
CA GLU A 27 -9.81 51.11 -5.20
C GLU A 27 -8.70 50.23 -5.82
N THR A 28 -8.62 50.20 -7.16
CA THR A 28 -7.65 49.45 -8.00
C THR A 28 -6.35 50.27 -8.18
N PRO A 29 -5.17 49.64 -8.32
CA PRO A 29 -4.65 49.42 -9.68
C PRO A 29 -3.94 48.06 -9.89
N ASP A 30 -4.06 47.57 -11.13
CA ASP A 30 -3.18 46.63 -11.85
C ASP A 30 -2.52 45.45 -11.10
N GLN A 31 -3.11 44.26 -11.25
CA GLN A 31 -2.38 43.07 -11.71
C GLN A 31 -3.31 42.21 -12.58
N THR A 32 -3.03 42.19 -13.89
CA THR A 32 -3.44 41.09 -14.77
C THR A 32 -2.78 39.82 -14.26
N SER A 33 -3.46 39.09 -13.38
CA SER A 33 -3.19 37.70 -13.11
C SER A 33 -4.20 36.90 -13.92
N GLU A 34 -3.68 36.30 -14.98
CA GLU A 34 -4.37 35.35 -15.85
C GLU A 34 -5.11 34.33 -15.00
N ALA A 35 -6.40 34.15 -15.31
CA ALA A 35 -7.30 33.29 -14.58
C ALA A 35 -6.70 31.90 -14.41
N ALA A 36 -6.34 31.55 -13.18
CA ALA A 36 -6.14 30.17 -12.79
C ALA A 36 -7.47 29.45 -13.04
N VAL A 37 -7.55 28.73 -14.16
CA VAL A 37 -8.49 27.64 -14.32
C VAL A 37 -8.10 26.63 -13.26
N THR A 38 -8.69 26.77 -12.08
CA THR A 38 -8.80 25.66 -11.15
C THR A 38 -9.66 24.64 -11.89
N THR A 39 -9.00 23.74 -12.61
CA THR A 39 -9.50 22.39 -12.79
C THR A 39 -9.92 21.96 -11.39
N ALA A 40 -11.22 21.98 -11.13
CA ALA A 40 -11.79 21.15 -10.10
C ALA A 40 -11.43 19.74 -10.56
N GLU A 41 -10.30 19.25 -10.06
CA GLU A 41 -10.00 17.83 -10.05
C GLU A 41 -11.23 17.22 -9.42
N SER A 42 -12.02 16.57 -10.26
CA SER A 42 -13.23 15.88 -9.84
C SER A 42 -12.74 14.84 -8.84
N SER A 43 -12.81 15.17 -7.56
CA SER A 43 -12.79 14.19 -6.49
C SER A 43 -14.12 13.45 -6.59
N GLU A 44 -14.28 12.66 -7.66
CA GLU A 44 -15.17 11.52 -7.61
C GLU A 44 -14.66 10.70 -6.43
N VAL A 45 -15.44 10.73 -5.36
CA VAL A 45 -15.19 9.93 -4.17
C VAL A 45 -15.28 8.49 -4.65
N ALA A 46 -14.14 7.81 -4.70
CA ALA A 46 -14.09 6.39 -5.07
C ALA A 46 -15.15 5.62 -4.27
N GLU A 47 -16.18 5.13 -4.95
CA GLU A 47 -17.32 4.49 -4.29
C GLU A 47 -17.03 3.03 -3.94
N ASN A 48 -15.99 2.43 -4.54
CA ASN A 48 -15.64 1.03 -4.32
C ASN A 48 -14.45 0.90 -3.37
N THR A 49 -14.54 -0.07 -2.46
CA THR A 49 -13.47 -0.42 -1.51
C THR A 49 -13.17 -1.90 -1.62
N VAL A 50 -11.90 -2.29 -1.38
CA VAL A 50 -11.51 -3.69 -1.35
C VAL A 50 -12.03 -4.32 -0.05
N ASP A 51 -12.77 -5.42 -0.16
CA ASP A 51 -13.13 -6.23 1.01
C ASP A 51 -11.99 -7.20 1.34
N TRP A 52 -11.11 -6.76 2.24
CA TRP A 52 -9.96 -7.56 2.67
C TRP A 52 -10.32 -8.86 3.38
N SER A 53 -11.56 -9.01 3.87
CA SER A 53 -12.00 -10.26 4.49
C SER A 53 -12.12 -11.40 3.47
N LEU A 54 -12.33 -11.08 2.19
CA LEU A 54 -12.37 -12.03 1.09
C LEU A 54 -10.97 -12.37 0.55
N VAL A 55 -9.99 -11.52 0.81
CA VAL A 55 -8.58 -11.72 0.46
C VAL A 55 -7.86 -12.53 1.54
N ALA A 56 -8.21 -12.35 2.81
CA ALA A 56 -7.58 -12.98 3.96
C ALA A 56 -7.41 -14.51 3.80
N SER A 57 -6.20 -15.01 4.08
CA SER A 57 -5.91 -16.45 4.08
C SER A 57 -6.46 -17.18 5.31
N GLY A 58 -6.65 -16.45 6.41
CA GLY A 58 -7.00 -17.01 7.71
C GLY A 58 -5.81 -17.55 8.51
N GLU A 59 -4.60 -17.47 7.97
CA GLU A 59 -3.38 -17.90 8.66
C GLU A 59 -2.90 -16.86 9.68
N ALA A 60 -2.23 -17.34 10.73
CA ALA A 60 -1.61 -16.48 11.73
C ALA A 60 -0.17 -16.11 11.30
N PRO A 61 0.28 -14.86 11.53
CA PRO A 61 1.67 -14.47 11.28
C PRO A 61 2.65 -15.35 12.06
N ALA A 62 3.72 -15.78 11.40
CA ALA A 62 4.80 -16.53 12.01
C ALA A 62 5.76 -15.61 12.78
N ASP A 63 6.49 -16.19 13.74
CA ASP A 63 7.60 -15.49 14.39
C ASP A 63 8.82 -15.46 13.46
N ILE A 64 9.08 -14.28 12.89
CA ILE A 64 10.18 -14.03 11.95
C ILE A 64 11.54 -14.40 12.55
N THR A 65 11.71 -14.27 13.87
CA THR A 65 12.98 -14.56 14.57
C THR A 65 13.34 -16.04 14.51
N ASN A 66 12.33 -16.91 14.46
CA ASN A 66 12.47 -18.37 14.47
C ASN A 66 12.04 -19.02 13.15
N TYR A 67 11.71 -18.21 12.13
CA TYR A 67 11.20 -18.69 10.86
C TYR A 67 12.22 -19.52 10.10
N GLN A 68 11.78 -20.65 9.55
CA GLN A 68 12.63 -21.54 8.77
C GLN A 68 12.48 -21.22 7.27
N TYR A 69 13.37 -20.36 6.76
CA TYR A 69 13.35 -20.00 5.35
C TYR A 69 13.78 -21.16 4.44
N PRO A 70 13.19 -21.27 3.24
CA PRO A 70 13.56 -22.30 2.25
C PRO A 70 14.96 -22.07 1.65
N PHE A 71 15.47 -20.84 1.69
CA PHE A 71 16.83 -20.51 1.26
C PHE A 71 17.78 -20.48 2.46
N ALA A 72 18.98 -21.04 2.31
CA ALA A 72 20.04 -20.86 3.30
C ALA A 72 20.57 -19.41 3.25
N LEU A 73 20.88 -18.84 4.43
CA LEU A 73 21.32 -17.45 4.59
C LEU A 73 22.64 -17.16 3.85
N ASP A 74 23.49 -18.18 3.68
CA ASP A 74 24.76 -18.13 2.99
C ASP A 74 24.68 -18.67 1.55
N SER A 75 23.50 -18.99 1.04
CA SER A 75 23.32 -19.45 -0.34
C SER A 75 23.68 -18.37 -1.36
N GLN A 76 24.16 -18.79 -2.54
CA GLN A 76 24.52 -17.87 -3.62
C GLN A 76 23.35 -16.97 -4.03
N ASN A 77 22.13 -17.50 -4.11
CA ASN A 77 20.93 -16.71 -4.45
C ASN A 77 20.68 -15.56 -3.46
N VAL A 78 20.89 -15.81 -2.16
CA VAL A 78 20.73 -14.78 -1.12
C VAL A 78 21.83 -13.74 -1.22
N GLN A 79 23.07 -14.16 -1.46
CA GLN A 79 24.20 -13.25 -1.64
C GLN A 79 24.03 -12.38 -2.89
N ASP A 80 23.63 -12.97 -4.03
CA ASP A 80 23.39 -12.26 -5.28
C ASP A 80 22.28 -11.22 -5.14
N TYR A 81 21.18 -11.58 -4.45
CA TYR A 81 20.09 -10.66 -4.16
C TYR A 81 20.54 -9.52 -3.24
N ALA A 82 21.23 -9.86 -2.13
CA ALA A 82 21.78 -8.88 -1.19
C ALA A 82 22.71 -7.89 -1.89
N ASP A 83 23.60 -8.39 -2.75
CA ASP A 83 24.53 -7.58 -3.53
C ASP A 83 23.82 -6.72 -4.57
N TYR A 84 22.80 -7.24 -5.26
CA TYR A 84 22.07 -6.48 -6.27
C TYR A 84 21.29 -5.32 -5.64
N PHE A 85 20.50 -5.61 -4.60
CA PHE A 85 19.62 -4.63 -3.95
C PHE A 85 20.29 -3.84 -2.81
N LYS A 86 21.55 -4.14 -2.49
CA LYS A 86 22.34 -3.50 -1.43
C LYS A 86 21.69 -3.62 -0.05
N VAL A 87 21.16 -4.80 0.26
CA VAL A 87 20.56 -5.16 1.56
C VAL A 87 21.41 -6.21 2.26
N ASP A 88 21.17 -6.47 3.56
CA ASP A 88 21.84 -7.56 4.27
C ASP A 88 21.25 -8.93 3.90
N ASN A 89 22.00 -10.01 4.11
CA ASN A 89 21.57 -11.37 3.75
C ASN A 89 20.26 -11.80 4.42
N THR A 90 19.95 -11.30 5.63
CA THR A 90 18.69 -11.65 6.32
C THR A 90 17.52 -11.02 5.60
N THR A 91 17.64 -9.74 5.25
CA THR A 91 16.66 -9.03 4.43
C THR A 91 16.53 -9.69 3.04
N ALA A 92 17.65 -10.04 2.40
CA ALA A 92 17.63 -10.72 1.11
C ALA A 92 16.96 -12.10 1.15
N GLN A 93 17.22 -12.91 2.18
CA GLN A 93 16.59 -14.22 2.38
C GLN A 93 15.08 -14.09 2.53
N HIS A 94 14.64 -13.11 3.33
CA HIS A 94 13.22 -12.81 3.51
C HIS A 94 12.58 -12.38 2.19
N ASN A 95 13.13 -11.35 1.56
CA ASN A 95 12.63 -10.77 0.32
C ASN A 95 12.58 -11.80 -0.81
N LEU A 96 13.61 -12.63 -0.97
CA LEU A 96 13.61 -13.69 -1.98
C LEU A 96 12.45 -14.68 -1.78
N THR A 97 12.16 -15.03 -0.53
CA THR A 97 11.06 -15.94 -0.18
C THR A 97 9.71 -15.28 -0.46
N VAL A 98 9.51 -14.05 0.03
CA VAL A 98 8.26 -13.30 -0.15
C VAL A 98 8.00 -12.99 -1.63
N SER A 99 9.01 -12.58 -2.39
CA SER A 99 8.90 -12.31 -3.82
C SER A 99 8.43 -13.53 -4.61
N MET A 100 8.97 -14.71 -4.33
CA MET A 100 8.55 -15.94 -5.01
C MET A 100 7.12 -16.35 -4.65
N ALA A 101 6.67 -16.06 -3.43
CA ALA A 101 5.31 -16.36 -2.99
C ALA A 101 4.27 -15.27 -3.35
N SER A 102 4.72 -14.06 -3.70
CA SER A 102 3.87 -12.87 -3.87
C SER A 102 2.67 -13.03 -4.81
N ASN A 103 2.75 -13.96 -5.77
CA ASN A 103 1.65 -14.30 -6.68
C ASN A 103 0.39 -14.81 -5.94
N GLU A 104 0.55 -15.46 -4.77
CA GLU A 104 -0.59 -15.88 -3.94
C GLU A 104 -1.40 -14.65 -3.49
N ALA A 105 -0.73 -13.65 -2.91
CA ALA A 105 -1.34 -12.42 -2.44
C ALA A 105 -1.93 -11.60 -3.60
N LEU A 106 -1.16 -11.47 -4.69
CA LEU A 106 -1.58 -10.73 -5.87
C LEU A 106 -2.85 -11.33 -6.50
N SER A 107 -2.88 -12.65 -6.75
CA SER A 107 -4.04 -13.30 -7.38
C SER A 107 -5.34 -13.07 -6.59
N LYS A 108 -5.29 -13.19 -5.25
CA LYS A 108 -6.44 -12.93 -4.38
C LYS A 108 -6.89 -11.47 -4.41
N ALA A 109 -5.96 -10.51 -4.46
CA ALA A 109 -6.29 -9.11 -4.62
C ALA A 109 -6.92 -8.83 -6.01
N LEU A 110 -6.40 -9.45 -7.07
CA LEU A 110 -6.93 -9.31 -8.42
C LEU A 110 -8.36 -9.84 -8.56
N ASP A 111 -8.74 -10.87 -7.82
CA ASP A 111 -10.11 -11.39 -7.79
C ASP A 111 -11.13 -10.33 -7.32
N GLN A 112 -10.72 -9.39 -6.47
CA GLN A 112 -11.55 -8.27 -6.02
C GLN A 112 -11.49 -7.08 -6.98
N LEU A 113 -10.31 -6.77 -7.51
CA LEU A 113 -10.08 -5.55 -8.29
C LEU A 113 -10.61 -5.67 -9.72
N SER A 114 -10.50 -6.85 -10.33
CA SER A 114 -11.00 -7.14 -11.68
C SER A 114 -10.63 -6.03 -12.69
N GLU A 115 -11.60 -5.33 -13.27
CA GLU A 115 -11.40 -4.28 -14.27
C GLU A 115 -10.74 -3.00 -13.73
N THR A 116 -10.70 -2.80 -12.41
CA THR A 116 -10.07 -1.63 -11.80
C THR A 116 -8.55 -1.77 -11.63
N TYR A 117 -8.00 -2.97 -11.85
CA TYR A 117 -6.55 -3.21 -11.81
C TYR A 117 -5.85 -2.57 -13.03
N VAL A 118 -4.74 -1.88 -12.77
CA VAL A 118 -3.91 -1.27 -13.82
C VAL A 118 -2.53 -1.90 -13.88
N SER A 119 -1.83 -1.96 -12.75
CA SER A 119 -0.50 -2.58 -12.64
C SER A 119 -0.13 -2.91 -11.20
N HIS A 120 1.00 -3.57 -10.99
CA HIS A 120 1.59 -3.74 -9.66
C HIS A 120 3.11 -3.65 -9.71
N GLU A 121 3.71 -3.37 -8.57
CA GLU A 121 5.15 -3.45 -8.33
C GLU A 121 5.41 -4.05 -6.95
N LEU A 122 6.53 -4.76 -6.80
CA LEU A 122 6.98 -5.30 -5.52
C LEU A 122 8.26 -4.55 -5.13
N THR A 123 8.29 -3.98 -3.93
CA THR A 123 9.47 -3.25 -3.46
C THR A 123 10.52 -4.20 -2.89
N ASP A 124 11.80 -3.91 -3.10
CA ASP A 124 12.92 -4.76 -2.64
C ASP A 124 13.60 -4.21 -1.38
N SER A 125 12.90 -3.36 -0.62
CA SER A 125 13.42 -2.78 0.63
C SER A 125 13.27 -3.76 1.81
N LYS A 126 13.69 -3.34 3.01
CA LYS A 126 13.50 -4.12 4.25
C LYS A 126 12.02 -4.45 4.51
N ASP A 127 11.14 -3.55 4.09
CA ASP A 127 9.69 -3.64 4.26
C ASP A 127 9.07 -3.87 2.87
N MET A 128 9.41 -5.01 2.27
CA MET A 128 8.89 -5.43 0.97
C MET A 128 7.36 -5.30 0.95
N THR A 129 6.85 -4.57 -0.05
CA THR A 129 5.45 -4.20 -0.16
C THR A 129 4.98 -4.44 -1.58
N LEU A 130 3.82 -5.08 -1.72
CA LEU A 130 3.11 -5.21 -2.98
C LEU A 130 2.24 -3.96 -3.19
N ILE A 131 2.64 -3.10 -4.11
CA ILE A 131 1.89 -1.91 -4.50
C ILE A 131 1.06 -2.26 -5.72
N ILE A 132 -0.26 -2.05 -5.65
CA ILE A 132 -1.19 -2.30 -6.74
C ILE A 132 -1.80 -0.96 -7.18
N HIS A 133 -1.53 -0.59 -8.42
CA HIS A 133 -2.07 0.59 -9.06
C HIS A 133 -3.44 0.27 -9.66
N THR A 134 -4.42 1.12 -9.36
CA THR A 134 -5.83 0.94 -9.75
C THR A 134 -6.38 2.18 -10.43
N THR A 135 -7.58 2.07 -11.03
CA THR A 135 -8.33 3.25 -11.47
C THR A 135 -8.78 4.09 -10.27
N PRO A 136 -9.11 5.38 -10.46
CA PRO A 136 -9.64 6.23 -9.40
C PRO A 136 -10.96 5.76 -8.76
N ASP A 137 -11.62 4.75 -9.34
CA ASP A 137 -12.92 4.23 -8.87
C ASP A 137 -12.81 3.38 -7.59
N ILE A 138 -11.59 2.96 -7.23
CA ILE A 138 -11.27 2.22 -6.01
C ILE A 138 -10.59 3.13 -4.98
N ALA A 139 -11.00 3.04 -3.73
CA ALA A 139 -10.38 3.80 -2.66
C ALA A 139 -8.99 3.24 -2.28
N ALA A 140 -8.06 4.14 -1.99
CA ALA A 140 -6.76 3.78 -1.42
C ALA A 140 -6.95 3.01 -0.10
N SER A 141 -6.23 1.91 0.05
CA SER A 141 -6.31 1.04 1.22
C SER A 141 -5.07 0.17 1.34
N SER A 142 -4.85 -0.44 2.50
CA SER A 142 -3.71 -1.32 2.76
C SER A 142 -4.12 -2.54 3.59
N TYR A 143 -3.42 -3.65 3.40
CA TYR A 143 -3.67 -4.89 4.12
C TYR A 143 -2.41 -5.74 4.26
N ASP A 144 -2.19 -6.31 5.45
CA ASP A 144 -1.09 -7.21 5.72
C ASP A 144 -1.50 -8.65 5.40
N TYR A 145 -1.13 -9.13 4.22
CA TYR A 145 -1.47 -10.47 3.78
C TYR A 145 -0.56 -11.52 4.41
N VAL A 146 -1.13 -12.55 5.04
CA VAL A 146 -0.37 -13.67 5.60
C VAL A 146 -0.40 -14.83 4.60
N PHE A 147 0.75 -15.30 4.13
CA PHE A 147 0.81 -16.40 3.17
C PHE A 147 0.28 -17.71 3.76
N SER A 148 -0.43 -18.47 2.92
CA SER A 148 -0.93 -19.81 3.25
C SER A 148 -0.19 -20.94 2.56
N ASP A 149 0.49 -20.67 1.44
CA ASP A 149 1.34 -21.64 0.77
C ASP A 149 2.52 -22.06 1.65
N ASP A 150 2.79 -23.37 1.71
CA ASP A 150 3.83 -23.96 2.57
C ASP A 150 5.23 -23.35 2.35
N PHE A 151 5.53 -22.79 1.18
CA PHE A 151 6.81 -22.17 0.87
C PHE A 151 7.07 -20.90 1.71
N ALA A 152 6.03 -20.11 1.97
CA ALA A 152 6.12 -18.83 2.70
C ALA A 152 5.13 -18.74 3.87
N LYS A 153 4.52 -19.86 4.27
CA LYS A 153 3.40 -19.92 5.21
C LYS A 153 3.64 -19.10 6.47
N GLY A 154 2.75 -18.16 6.76
CA GLY A 154 2.83 -17.31 7.95
C GLY A 154 3.73 -16.08 7.78
N LEU A 155 4.51 -15.95 6.71
CA LEU A 155 5.15 -14.67 6.37
C LEU A 155 4.10 -13.64 5.96
N VAL A 156 4.41 -12.37 6.17
CA VAL A 156 3.52 -11.25 5.89
C VAL A 156 4.03 -10.47 4.68
N LEU A 157 3.13 -10.18 3.74
CA LEU A 157 3.34 -9.26 2.63
C LEU A 157 2.33 -8.10 2.76
N PRO A 158 2.78 -6.89 3.12
CA PRO A 158 1.98 -5.68 3.01
C PRO A 158 1.51 -5.46 1.57
N ILE A 159 0.22 -5.23 1.40
CA ILE A 159 -0.42 -4.85 0.13
C ILE A 159 -0.91 -3.41 0.27
N VAL A 160 -0.66 -2.57 -0.73
CA VAL A 160 -1.13 -1.19 -0.79
C VAL A 160 -1.84 -0.94 -2.12
N ILE A 161 -3.08 -0.48 -2.06
CA ILE A 161 -3.87 -0.03 -3.21
C ILE A 161 -3.64 1.47 -3.42
N VAL A 162 -3.16 1.83 -4.60
CA VAL A 162 -2.91 3.22 -5.00
C VAL A 162 -3.78 3.55 -6.22
N PRO A 163 -4.79 4.43 -6.08
CA PRO A 163 -5.69 4.79 -7.17
C PRO A 163 -5.14 5.94 -8.01
N ASP A 164 -4.03 5.69 -8.72
CA ASP A 164 -3.31 6.69 -9.51
C ASP A 164 -3.34 6.43 -11.03
N GLY A 165 -3.94 5.33 -11.47
CA GLY A 165 -3.96 4.93 -12.88
C GLY A 165 -2.59 4.67 -13.49
N LYS A 166 -1.53 4.51 -12.69
CA LYS A 166 -0.16 4.30 -13.17
C LYS A 166 -0.08 2.94 -13.85
N LYS A 167 0.26 2.95 -15.15
CA LYS A 167 0.68 1.75 -15.86
C LYS A 167 2.09 1.41 -15.42
N GLY A 168 2.32 0.14 -15.08
CA GLY A 168 3.62 -0.33 -14.65
C GLY A 168 4.65 -0.03 -15.72
N ASP A 169 5.88 0.28 -15.30
CA ASP A 169 7.04 0.42 -16.18
C ASP A 169 7.47 -0.96 -16.70
N VAL A 170 6.56 -1.69 -17.35
CA VAL A 170 6.92 -2.85 -18.13
C VAL A 170 7.59 -2.30 -19.37
N LYS A 171 8.92 -2.11 -19.31
CA LYS A 171 9.71 -2.14 -20.54
C LYS A 171 9.44 -3.49 -21.17
N ALA A 172 8.56 -3.51 -22.16
CA ALA A 172 8.37 -4.66 -23.03
C ALA A 172 9.77 -5.14 -23.40
N HIS A 173 10.11 -6.36 -23.02
CA HIS A 173 11.29 -7.00 -23.53
C HIS A 173 10.98 -7.17 -25.02
N SER A 174 11.39 -6.19 -25.84
CA SER A 174 11.26 -6.27 -27.28
C SER A 174 12.07 -7.48 -27.71
N GLU A 175 11.38 -8.60 -27.81
CA GLU A 175 11.84 -9.79 -28.47
C GLU A 175 12.38 -9.39 -29.83
N MET A 176 13.51 -10.01 -30.14
CA MET A 176 14.27 -9.85 -31.36
C MET A 176 13.33 -9.83 -32.57
N ALA A 177 13.31 -8.70 -33.28
CA ALA A 177 12.93 -8.73 -34.68
C ALA A 177 14.04 -9.48 -35.42
N GLU A 178 13.69 -10.64 -35.98
CA GLU A 178 14.53 -11.46 -36.86
C GLU A 178 15.06 -10.68 -38.06
#